data_AF-A0A7W0TJT2-F1
#
_entry.id   AF-A0A7W0TJT2-F1
#
_cell.length_a   1.000
_cell.length_b   1.000
_cell.length_c   1.000
_cell.angle_alpha   90.00
_cell.angle_beta   90.00
_cell.angle_gamma   90.00
#
_symmetry.space_group_name_H-M   'P 1'
#
loop_
_entity.id
_entity.type
_entity.pdbx_description
1 polymer ?
#
loop_
_entity_poly.entity_id
_entity_poly.type
_entity_poly.pdbx_seq_one_letter_code
_entity_poly.pdbx_strand_id
1 'polypeptide(L)'
;MASLEELAGAPGAELVAAGLRDLEAGRETVAGLLVSMARTRLGHAGIEVPRGASERPSHRLYDLLAEDEPRTAHGRFNALVGRLSSFARAAEHARAR
;
A
#
# COMPACT_ATOMS: atom_id res chain seq x y z
N MET A 1 13.76 1.65 -15.40
CA MET A 1 12.72 1.97 -14.39
C MET A 1 11.95 0.70 -14.18
N ALA A 2 11.94 0.14 -12.96
CA ALA A 2 11.08 -1.01 -12.68
C ALA A 2 9.62 -0.53 -12.71
N SER A 3 8.92 -0.86 -13.78
CA SER A 3 7.49 -0.63 -13.98
C SER A 3 6.68 -1.54 -13.05
N LEU A 4 5.47 -1.11 -12.67
CA LEU A 4 4.58 -1.94 -11.85
C LEU A 4 4.25 -3.29 -12.53
N GLU A 5 4.34 -3.34 -13.86
CA GLU A 5 4.14 -4.53 -14.68
C GLU A 5 5.23 -5.60 -14.44
N GLU A 6 6.49 -5.20 -14.22
CA GLU A 6 7.58 -6.13 -13.87
C GLU A 6 7.40 -6.75 -12.48
N LEU A 7 6.62 -6.10 -11.62
CA LEU A 7 6.33 -6.55 -10.25
C LEU A 7 4.96 -7.22 -10.12
N ALA A 8 4.20 -7.41 -11.20
CA ALA A 8 2.82 -7.92 -11.15
C ALA A 8 2.68 -9.33 -10.52
N GLY A 9 3.76 -10.13 -10.52
CA GLY A 9 3.81 -11.45 -9.87
C GLY A 9 4.22 -11.43 -8.39
N ALA A 10 4.61 -10.28 -7.84
CA ALA A 10 5.04 -10.17 -6.45
C ALA A 10 3.83 -10.15 -5.48
N PRO A 11 3.91 -10.82 -4.32
CA PRO A 11 2.85 -10.74 -3.31
C PRO A 11 2.59 -9.28 -2.90
N GLY A 12 1.36 -8.78 -3.13
CA GLY A 12 0.98 -7.41 -2.79
C GLY A 12 1.01 -6.43 -3.96
N ALA A 13 1.41 -6.86 -5.16
CA ALA A 13 1.40 -6.02 -6.35
C ALA A 13 0.00 -5.53 -6.70
N GLU A 14 -1.01 -6.40 -6.57
CA GLU A 14 -2.41 -6.05 -6.79
C GLU A 14 -2.93 -4.98 -5.81
N LEU A 15 -2.51 -5.04 -4.54
CA LEU A 15 -2.84 -4.02 -3.53
C LEU A 15 -2.19 -2.68 -3.85
N VAL A 16 -0.92 -2.68 -4.29
CA VAL A 16 -0.24 -1.44 -4.68
C VAL A 16 -0.88 -0.84 -5.92
N ALA A 17 -1.16 -1.65 -6.95
CA ALA A 17 -1.85 -1.20 -8.15
C ALA A 17 -3.24 -0.62 -7.85
N ALA A 18 -4.02 -1.27 -6.98
CA ALA A 18 -5.31 -0.77 -6.55
C ALA A 18 -5.18 0.55 -5.77
N GLY A 19 -4.26 0.61 -4.82
CA GLY A 19 -4.06 1.80 -4.01
C GLY A 19 -3.58 3.01 -4.80
N LEU A 20 -2.70 2.84 -5.78
CA LEU A 20 -2.29 3.92 -6.68
C LEU A 20 -3.49 4.46 -7.48
N ARG A 21 -4.29 3.58 -8.09
CA ARG A 21 -5.52 3.97 -8.82
C ARG A 21 -6.55 4.67 -7.93
N ASP A 22 -6.65 4.27 -6.67
CA ASP A 22 -7.53 4.91 -5.70
C ASP A 22 -7.04 6.31 -5.34
N LEU A 23 -5.74 6.47 -5.09
CA LEU A 23 -5.12 7.76 -4.78
C LEU A 23 -5.19 8.75 -5.96
N GLU A 24 -4.93 8.29 -7.19
CA GLU A 24 -5.09 9.09 -8.41
C GLU A 24 -6.51 9.60 -8.58
N ALA A 25 -7.50 8.80 -8.20
CA ALA A 25 -8.91 9.16 -8.24
C ALA A 25 -9.39 9.91 -6.99
N GLY A 26 -8.50 10.24 -6.05
CA GLY A 26 -8.85 10.95 -4.81
C GLY A 26 -9.73 10.15 -3.85
N ARG A 27 -9.74 8.80 -3.95
CA ARG A 27 -10.54 7.93 -3.10
C ARG A 27 -9.77 7.53 -1.83
N GLU A 28 -10.39 7.72 -0.67
CA GLU A 28 -9.90 7.17 0.59
C GLU A 28 -10.37 5.71 0.74
N THR A 29 -9.51 4.76 0.36
CA THR A 29 -9.79 3.33 0.45
C THR A 29 -8.75 2.62 1.30
N VAL A 30 -9.04 1.37 1.72
CA VAL A 30 -8.08 0.49 2.40
C VAL A 30 -6.77 0.39 1.62
N ALA A 31 -6.83 0.16 0.30
CA ALA A 31 -5.64 0.04 -0.54
C ALA A 31 -4.89 1.39 -0.68
N GLY A 32 -5.61 2.50 -0.87
CA GLY A 32 -5.01 3.83 -0.99
C GLY A 32 -4.32 4.29 0.30
N LEU A 33 -4.94 4.05 1.46
CA LEU A 33 -4.36 4.33 2.77
C LEU A 33 -3.13 3.47 3.03
N LEU A 34 -3.20 2.18 2.71
CA LEU A 34 -2.09 1.24 2.83
C LEU A 34 -0.88 1.70 1.99
N VAL A 35 -1.10 2.05 0.71
CA VAL A 35 -0.04 2.55 -0.17
C VAL A 35 0.50 3.90 0.31
N SER A 36 -0.36 4.78 0.85
CA SER A 36 0.06 6.07 1.43
C SER A 36 1.02 5.89 2.60
N MET A 37 0.82 4.87 3.45
CA MET A 37 1.72 4.55 4.56
C MET A 37 3.13 4.18 4.08
N ALA A 38 3.25 3.52 2.93
CA ALA A 38 4.53 3.08 2.37
C ALA A 38 5.13 4.05 1.35
N ARG A 39 4.57 5.25 1.17
CA ARG A 39 5.02 6.26 0.19
C ARG A 39 6.54 6.42 0.13
N THR A 40 7.19 6.67 1.27
CA THR A 40 8.66 6.89 1.29
C THR A 40 9.41 5.68 0.77
N ARG A 41 8.99 4.49 1.21
CA ARG A 41 9.64 3.22 0.88
C ARG A 41 9.43 2.82 -0.58
N LEU A 42 8.20 2.95 -1.06
CA LEU A 42 7.85 2.76 -2.47
C LEU A 42 8.59 3.77 -3.36
N GLY A 43 8.78 5.01 -2.90
CA GLY A 43 9.61 6.01 -3.57
C GLY A 43 11.07 5.58 -3.73
N HIS A 44 11.68 4.97 -2.70
CA HIS A 44 13.03 4.39 -2.82
C HIS A 44 13.09 3.25 -3.85
N ALA A 45 12.01 2.47 -3.96
CA ALA A 45 11.83 1.45 -5.00
C ALA A 45 11.48 2.03 -6.38
N GLY A 46 11.31 3.35 -6.52
CA GLY A 46 10.99 4.00 -7.79
C GLY A 46 9.52 4.14 -8.12
N ILE A 47 8.64 3.80 -7.18
CA ILE A 47 7.20 3.84 -7.35
C ILE A 47 6.72 5.16 -6.76
N GLU A 48 6.29 6.07 -7.64
CA GLU A 48 5.70 7.33 -7.21
C GLU A 48 4.31 7.08 -6.66
N VAL A 49 4.08 7.55 -5.43
CA VAL A 49 2.79 7.45 -4.76
C VAL A 49 2.16 8.85 -4.76
N PRO A 50 0.92 9.05 -5.24
CA PRO A 50 0.19 10.32 -5.14
C PRO A 50 -0.13 10.70 -3.69
N ARG A 51 -0.38 11.99 -3.39
CA ARG A 51 -0.65 12.40 -1.99
C ARG A 51 -2.08 11.99 -1.66
N GLY A 52 -2.24 11.16 -0.64
CA GLY A 52 -3.57 10.82 -0.12
C GLY A 52 -4.20 11.97 0.65
N ALA A 53 -5.52 11.89 0.85
CA ALA A 53 -6.30 12.91 1.56
C ALA A 53 -6.06 12.91 3.08
N SER A 54 -5.69 11.77 3.67
CA SER A 54 -5.51 11.62 5.12
C SER A 54 -4.06 11.89 5.56
N GLU A 55 -3.89 12.76 6.55
CA GLU A 55 -2.60 13.02 7.22
C GLU A 55 -2.14 11.84 8.12
N ARG A 56 -3.05 10.98 8.56
CA ARG A 56 -2.78 9.84 9.46
C ARG A 56 -3.25 8.52 8.85
N PRO A 57 -2.69 8.09 7.70
CA PRO A 57 -3.23 6.99 6.92
C PRO A 57 -3.29 5.66 7.70
N SER A 58 -2.36 5.41 8.63
CA SER A 58 -2.40 4.21 9.49
C SER A 58 -3.61 4.16 10.41
N HIS A 59 -3.98 5.30 11.03
CA HIS A 59 -5.15 5.36 11.92
C HIS A 59 -6.43 5.22 11.10
N ARG A 60 -6.54 5.94 9.98
CA ARG A 60 -7.69 5.82 9.08
C ARG A 60 -7.87 4.41 8.52
N LEU A 61 -6.78 3.73 8.19
CA LEU A 61 -6.83 2.34 7.74
C LEU A 61 -7.39 1.43 8.85
N TYR A 62 -6.93 1.61 10.09
CA TYR A 62 -7.46 0.85 11.22
C TYR A 62 -8.95 1.14 11.44
N ASP A 63 -9.36 2.42 11.41
CA ASP A 63 -10.76 2.83 11.59
C ASP A 63 -11.67 2.15 10.55
N LEU A 64 -11.32 2.19 9.26
CA LEU A 64 -12.11 1.54 8.20
C LEU A 64 -12.22 0.03 8.39
N LEU A 65 -11.16 -0.64 8.85
CA LEU A 65 -11.20 -2.07 9.14
C LEU A 65 -12.04 -2.39 10.39
N ALA A 66 -12.01 -1.51 11.38
CA ALA A 66 -12.79 -1.64 12.61
C ALA A 66 -14.26 -1.32 12.40
N GLU A 67 -14.61 -0.40 11.50
CA GLU A 67 -15.99 -0.13 11.08
C GLU A 67 -16.62 -1.37 10.42
N ASP A 68 -15.86 -2.13 9.63
CA ASP A 68 -16.30 -3.35 8.96
C ASP A 68 -16.40 -4.54 9.92
N GLU A 69 -15.32 -4.87 10.64
CA GLU A 69 -15.37 -5.87 11.71
C GLU A 69 -14.31 -5.61 12.81
N PRO A 70 -14.71 -5.06 13.97
CA PRO A 70 -13.78 -4.68 15.04
C PRO A 70 -12.93 -5.83 15.56
N ARG A 71 -13.50 -7.03 15.65
CA ARG A 71 -12.84 -8.22 16.23
C ARG A 71 -11.68 -8.72 15.39
N THR A 72 -11.70 -8.46 14.08
CA THR A 72 -10.68 -8.93 13.13
C THR A 72 -9.79 -7.80 12.61
N ALA A 73 -10.14 -6.54 12.91
CA ALA A 73 -9.47 -5.34 12.41
C ALA A 73 -7.95 -5.35 12.62
N HIS A 74 -7.48 -5.67 13.83
CA HIS A 74 -6.04 -5.71 14.12
C HIS A 74 -5.29 -6.77 13.30
N GLY A 75 -5.86 -7.97 13.18
CA GLY A 75 -5.28 -9.06 12.37
C GLY A 75 -5.24 -8.71 10.89
N ARG A 76 -6.32 -8.14 10.36
CA ARG A 76 -6.41 -7.68 8.96
C ARG A 76 -5.42 -6.56 8.67
N PHE A 77 -5.29 -5.60 9.59
CA PHE A 77 -4.32 -4.51 9.50
C PHE A 77 -2.90 -5.06 9.39
N ASN A 78 -2.50 -5.94 10.32
CA ASN A 78 -1.15 -6.53 10.32
C ASN A 78 -0.89 -7.37 9.06
N ALA A 79 -1.88 -8.13 8.58
CA ALA A 79 -1.76 -8.92 7.36
C ALA A 79 -1.52 -8.03 6.12
N LEU A 80 -2.28 -6.92 6.00
CA LEU A 80 -2.12 -5.95 4.91
C LEU A 80 -0.75 -5.26 4.95
N VAL A 81 -0.33 -4.78 6.13
CA VAL A 81 0.98 -4.14 6.32
C VAL A 81 2.12 -5.12 6.03
N GLY A 82 1.99 -6.38 6.45
CA GLY A 82 2.96 -7.44 6.16
C GLY A 82 3.09 -7.70 4.66
N ARG A 83 1.96 -7.84 3.95
CA ARG A 83 1.94 -8.05 2.49
C ARG A 83 2.57 -6.87 1.74
N LEU A 84 2.24 -5.63 2.11
CA LEU A 84 2.87 -4.43 1.55
C LEU A 84 4.37 -4.39 1.82
N SER A 85 4.79 -4.74 3.04
CA SER A 85 6.20 -4.75 3.41
C SER A 85 7.00 -5.78 2.60
N SER A 86 6.41 -6.94 2.30
CA SER A 86 7.00 -7.95 1.42
C SER A 86 7.12 -7.46 -0.02
N PHE A 87 6.07 -6.83 -0.56
CA PHE A 87 6.13 -6.19 -1.87
C PHE A 87 7.25 -5.15 -1.95
N ALA A 88 7.30 -4.22 -0.99
CA ALA A 88 8.29 -3.15 -0.98
C ALA A 88 9.72 -3.70 -0.94
N ARG A 89 9.99 -4.76 -0.15
CA ARG A 89 11.29 -5.47 -0.16
C ARG A 89 11.62 -6.02 -1.55
N ALA A 90 10.68 -6.72 -2.18
CA ALA A 90 10.89 -7.30 -3.50
C ALA A 90 11.19 -6.21 -4.55
N ALA A 91 10.47 -5.10 -4.50
CA ALA A 91 10.66 -3.95 -5.40
C ALA A 91 12.02 -3.26 -5.17
N GLU A 92 12.41 -3.04 -3.92
CA GLU A 92 13.74 -2.51 -3.55
C GLU A 92 14.86 -3.41 -4.08
N HIS A 93 14.73 -4.74 -3.90
CA HIS A 93 15.70 -5.70 -4.42
C HIS A 93 15.76 -5.73 -5.94
N ALA A 94 14.63 -5.61 -6.64
CA ALA A 94 14.59 -5.56 -8.09
C ALA A 94 15.27 -4.29 -8.64
N ARG A 95 15.15 -3.16 -7.95
CA ARG A 95 15.79 -1.89 -8.35
C ARG A 95 17.29 -1.81 -8.06
N ALA A 96 17.77 -2.57 -7.09
CA ALA A 96 19.19 -2.59 -6.72
C ALA A 96 20.05 -3.50 -7.63
N ARG A 97 19.44 -4.23 -8.57
CA ARG A 97 20.14 -5.01 -9.60
C ARG A 97 20.29 -4.21 -10.88
#